data_AF-A0A5B8RS50-F1
#
_entry.id   AF-A0A5B8RS50-F1
#
_cell.length_a   1.000
_cell.length_b   1.000
_cell.length_c   1.000
_cell.angle_alpha   90.00
_cell.angle_beta   90.00
_cell.angle_gamma   90.00
#
_symmetry.space_group_name_H-M   'P 1'
#
loop_
_entity.id
_entity.type
_entity.pdbx_description
1 polymer ?
#
loop_
_entity_poly.entity_id
_entity_poly.type
_entity_poly.pdbx_seq_one_letter_code
_entity_poly.pdbx_strand_id
1 'polypeptide(L)'
;MTTTALERGRITARVPMAVQETLEMAASLTGATLNQFVVQTALREAERIIEQERVIRLSVRDTEAFLAALDHPLPPNAALKAALENFTARRNDQTGTLDWAPRPKRV
;
A
#
# COMPACT_ATOMS: atom_id res chain seq x y z
N MET A 1 25.74 19.11 -8.23
CA MET A 1 25.34 17.84 -7.59
C MET A 1 24.91 18.14 -6.17
N THR A 2 23.67 18.58 -5.96
CA THR A 2 23.14 18.93 -4.64
C THR A 2 22.83 17.64 -3.88
N THR A 3 23.59 17.38 -2.81
CA THR A 3 23.34 16.26 -1.89
C THR A 3 22.11 16.62 -1.06
N THR A 4 20.97 15.98 -1.36
CA THR A 4 19.81 15.95 -0.46
C THR A 4 20.27 15.28 0.83
N ALA A 5 20.51 16.08 1.87
CA ALA A 5 20.73 15.56 3.21
C ALA A 5 19.56 14.63 3.55
N LEU A 6 19.86 13.42 4.03
CA LEU A 6 18.86 12.44 4.44
C LEU A 6 17.87 13.08 5.43
N GLU A 7 16.68 13.41 4.94
CA GLU A 7 15.55 13.89 5.74
C GLU A 7 15.24 12.84 6.81
N ARG A 8 15.42 13.21 8.09
CA ARG A 8 15.21 12.30 9.22
C ARG A 8 13.83 12.53 9.83
N GLY A 9 12.95 11.54 9.75
CA GLY A 9 11.68 11.51 10.46
C GLY A 9 11.84 11.17 11.95
N ARG A 10 10.96 11.69 12.81
CA ARG A 10 10.89 11.35 14.24
C ARG A 10 9.58 10.62 14.55
N ILE A 11 9.69 9.47 15.19
CA ILE A 11 8.55 8.67 15.67
C ILE A 11 8.41 8.93 17.17
N THR A 12 7.22 9.33 17.62
CA THR A 12 6.90 9.48 19.05
C THR A 12 5.61 8.77 19.39
N ALA A 13 5.65 7.91 20.40
CA ALA A 13 4.50 7.22 20.94
C ALA A 13 4.50 7.31 22.46
N ARG A 14 3.30 7.44 23.06
CA ARG A 14 3.11 7.31 24.51
C ARG A 14 2.58 5.91 24.78
N VAL A 15 3.18 5.23 25.74
CA VAL A 15 2.78 3.89 26.15
C VAL A 15 2.56 3.85 27.66
N PRO A 16 1.66 2.98 28.17
CA PRO A 16 1.55 2.72 29.60
C PRO A 16 2.87 2.16 30.16
N MET A 17 3.14 2.40 31.45
CA MET A 17 4.35 1.94 32.14
C MET A 17 4.58 0.42 31.98
N ALA A 18 3.54 -0.39 32.16
CA ALA A 18 3.65 -1.84 32.00
C ALA A 18 4.11 -2.28 30.59
N VAL A 19 3.73 -1.52 29.56
CA VAL A 19 4.16 -1.78 28.18
C VAL A 19 5.62 -1.37 28.01
N GLN A 20 6.02 -0.21 28.57
CA GLN A 20 7.40 0.24 28.54
C GLN A 20 8.34 -0.77 29.21
N GLU A 21 8.01 -1.25 30.41
CA GLU A 21 8.81 -2.25 31.15
C GLU A 21 9.00 -3.54 30.33
N THR A 22 7.94 -4.00 29.67
CA THR A 22 7.99 -5.18 28.79
C THR A 22 8.93 -4.95 27.60
N LEU A 23 8.84 -3.78 26.96
CA LEU A 23 9.71 -3.43 25.83
C LEU A 23 11.18 -3.26 26.26
N GLU A 24 11.43 -2.71 27.44
CA GLU A 24 12.78 -2.58 28.01
C GLU A 24 13.41 -3.94 28.33
N MET A 25 12.62 -4.86 28.89
CA MET A 25 13.05 -6.23 29.12
C MET A 25 13.41 -6.93 27.79
N ALA A 26 12.53 -6.82 26.78
CA ALA A 26 12.79 -7.40 25.46
C ALA A 26 14.03 -6.80 24.79
N ALA A 27 14.19 -5.47 24.85
CA ALA A 27 15.36 -4.78 24.33
C ALA A 27 16.66 -5.27 25.01
N SER A 28 16.62 -5.42 26.34
CA SER A 28 17.74 -5.94 27.15
C SER A 28 18.13 -7.36 26.74
N LEU A 29 17.16 -8.24 26.51
CA LEU A 29 17.40 -9.61 26.03
C LEU A 29 18.05 -9.65 24.64
N THR A 30 17.72 -8.68 23.78
CA THR A 30 18.31 -8.56 22.44
C THR A 30 19.63 -7.78 22.39
N GLY A 31 20.12 -7.27 23.53
CA GLY A 31 21.33 -6.45 23.59
C GLY A 31 21.20 -5.10 22.86
N ALA A 32 19.99 -4.55 22.79
CA ALA A 32 19.69 -3.30 22.11
C ALA A 32 19.12 -2.25 23.08
N THR A 33 19.28 -0.97 22.76
CA THR A 33 18.54 0.08 23.48
C THR A 33 17.05 0.01 23.15
N LEU A 34 16.19 0.52 24.05
CA LEU A 34 14.74 0.56 23.83
C LEU A 34 14.36 1.20 22.48
N ASN A 35 14.97 2.34 22.16
CA ASN A 35 14.71 3.03 20.89
C ASN A 35 15.09 2.20 19.67
N GLN A 36 16.26 1.54 19.70
CA GLN A 36 16.68 0.65 18.61
C GLN A 36 15.75 -0.55 18.48
N PHE A 37 15.37 -1.16 19.60
CA PHE A 37 14.47 -2.30 19.62
C PHE A 37 13.11 -1.95 19.01
N VAL A 38 12.53 -0.81 19.40
CA VAL A 38 11.23 -0.35 18.88
C VAL A 38 11.31 -0.09 17.38
N VAL A 39 12.34 0.62 16.91
CA VAL A 39 12.48 0.93 15.47
C VAL A 39 12.69 -0.35 14.65
N GLN A 40 13.57 -1.25 15.09
CA GLN A 40 13.84 -2.50 14.37
C GLN A 40 12.62 -3.43 14.34
N THR A 41 11.90 -3.55 15.45
CA THR A 41 10.72 -4.40 15.55
C THR A 41 9.57 -3.83 14.71
N ALA A 42 9.35 -2.51 14.79
CA ALA A 42 8.33 -1.84 13.99
C ALA A 42 8.61 -1.95 12.48
N LEU A 43 9.86 -1.78 12.06
CA LEU A 43 10.25 -1.93 10.66
C LEU A 43 10.00 -3.35 10.16
N ARG A 44 10.48 -4.36 10.89
CA ARG A 44 10.30 -5.77 10.53
C ARG A 44 8.82 -6.12 10.39
N GLU A 45 8.00 -5.63 11.31
CA GLU A 45 6.57 -5.91 11.29
C GLU A 45 5.85 -5.18 10.16
N ALA A 46 6.25 -3.94 9.86
CA ALA A 46 5.75 -3.21 8.70
C ALA A 46 6.09 -3.93 7.40
N GLU A 47 7.34 -4.40 7.23
CA GLU A 47 7.76 -5.18 6.07
C GLU A 47 6.96 -6.48 5.94
N ARG A 48 6.76 -7.20 7.05
CA ARG A 48 5.95 -8.42 7.09
C ARG A 48 4.51 -8.17 6.64
N ILE A 49 3.88 -7.09 7.12
CA ILE A 49 2.50 -6.73 6.74
C ILE A 49 2.42 -6.34 5.26
N ILE A 50 3.35 -5.52 4.78
CA ILE A 50 3.40 -5.09 3.37
C ILE A 50 3.59 -6.30 2.45
N GLU A 51 4.46 -7.22 2.81
CA GLU A 51 4.70 -8.42 2.02
C GLU A 51 3.49 -9.36 2.05
N GLN A 52 2.82 -9.52 3.19
CA GLN A 52 1.59 -10.31 3.28
C GLN A 52 0.48 -9.79 2.37
N GLU A 53 0.34 -8.48 2.22
CA GLU A 53 -0.66 -7.88 1.33
C GLU A 53 -0.30 -8.06 -0.15
N ARG A 54 1.00 -8.09 -0.47
CA ARG A 54 1.47 -8.20 -1.87
C ARG A 54 1.53 -9.63 -2.39
N VAL A 55 1.60 -10.62 -1.50
CA VAL A 55 1.77 -12.03 -1.88
C VAL A 55 0.42 -12.72 -2.02
N ILE A 56 0.04 -13.04 -3.26
CA ILE A 56 -1.10 -13.93 -3.54
C ILE A 56 -0.65 -15.37 -3.31
N ARG A 57 -1.11 -15.98 -2.22
CA ARG A 57 -0.91 -17.41 -1.96
C ARG A 57 -1.96 -18.22 -2.71
N LEU A 58 -1.53 -18.95 -3.72
CA LEU A 58 -2.38 -19.87 -4.48
C LEU A 58 -2.29 -21.28 -3.90
N SER A 59 -3.40 -22.02 -3.88
CA SER A 59 -3.34 -23.46 -3.63
C SER A 59 -2.68 -24.17 -4.82
N VAL A 60 -2.34 -25.46 -4.70
CA VAL A 60 -1.76 -26.23 -5.82
C VAL A 60 -2.71 -26.21 -7.03
N ARG A 61 -4.00 -26.41 -6.80
CA ARG A 61 -5.03 -26.36 -7.84
C ARG A 61 -5.14 -24.99 -8.50
N ASP A 62 -5.08 -23.91 -7.71
CA ASP A 62 -5.16 -22.56 -8.25
C ASP A 62 -3.90 -22.19 -9.02
N THR A 63 -2.74 -22.69 -8.58
CA THR A 63 -1.46 -22.54 -9.28
C THR A 63 -1.52 -23.22 -10.65
N GLU A 64 -2.00 -24.45 -10.74
CA GLU A 64 -2.16 -25.17 -12.02
C GLU A 64 -3.12 -24.43 -12.96
N ALA A 65 -4.27 -23.98 -12.45
CA ALA A 65 -5.24 -23.22 -13.23
C ALA A 65 -4.67 -21.87 -13.72
N PHE A 66 -3.91 -21.19 -12.86
CA PHE A 66 -3.26 -19.93 -13.19
C PHE A 66 -2.16 -20.10 -14.25
N LEU A 67 -1.31 -21.12 -14.10
CA LEU A 67 -0.28 -21.43 -15.10
C LEU A 67 -0.89 -21.81 -16.44
N ALA A 68 -1.92 -22.66 -16.45
CA ALA A 68 -2.63 -23.01 -17.68
C ALA A 68 -3.25 -21.78 -18.37
N ALA A 69 -3.75 -20.81 -17.60
CA ALA A 69 -4.28 -19.55 -18.14
C ALA A 69 -3.19 -18.63 -18.70
N LEU A 70 -1.95 -18.69 -18.19
CA LEU A 70 -0.80 -17.95 -18.74
C LEU A 70 -0.30 -18.58 -20.03
N ASP A 71 -0.21 -19.92 -20.09
CA ASP A 71 0.24 -20.65 -21.28
C ASP A 71 -0.79 -20.59 -22.42
N HIS A 72 -2.09 -20.57 -22.06
CA HIS A 72 -3.20 -20.50 -22.99
C HIS A 72 -4.14 -19.33 -22.64
N PRO A 73 -3.78 -18.09 -23.01
CA PRO A 73 -4.60 -16.93 -22.70
C PRO A 73 -5.94 -17.02 -23.42
N LEU A 74 -7.03 -16.98 -22.66
CA LEU A 74 -8.38 -16.95 -23.23
C LEU A 74 -8.64 -15.58 -23.88
N PRO A 75 -9.34 -15.54 -25.02
CA PRO A 75 -9.74 -14.28 -25.64
C PRO A 75 -10.70 -13.51 -24.71
N PRO A 76 -10.67 -12.16 -24.75
CA PRO A 76 -11.51 -11.35 -23.89
C PRO A 76 -13.00 -11.62 -24.16
N ASN A 77 -13.75 -11.90 -23.08
CA ASN A 77 -15.17 -12.18 -23.17
C ASN A 77 -15.99 -10.92 -23.54
N ALA A 78 -17.24 -11.11 -23.98
CA ALA A 78 -18.10 -10.01 -24.41
C ALA A 78 -18.35 -8.97 -23.29
N ALA A 79 -18.45 -9.44 -22.04
CA ALA A 79 -18.62 -8.57 -20.87
C ALA A 79 -17.39 -7.67 -20.62
N LEU A 80 -16.18 -8.19 -20.79
CA LEU A 80 -14.93 -7.45 -20.64
C LEU A 80 -14.77 -6.41 -21.74
N LYS A 81 -15.16 -6.73 -22.97
CA LYS A 81 -15.19 -5.77 -24.09
C LYS A 81 -16.16 -4.62 -23.81
N ALA A 82 -17.39 -4.93 -23.40
CA ALA A 82 -18.38 -3.91 -23.02
C ALA A 82 -17.94 -3.05 -21.82
N ALA A 83 -17.28 -3.66 -20.83
CA ALA A 83 -16.72 -2.93 -19.68
C ALA A 83 -15.59 -1.97 -20.11
N LEU A 84 -14.73 -2.39 -21.04
CA LEU A 84 -13.67 -1.56 -21.60
C LEU A 84 -14.25 -0.36 -22.37
N GLU A 85 -15.25 -0.59 -23.23
CA GLU A 85 -15.95 0.47 -23.96
C GLU A 85 -16.56 1.50 -23.00
N ASN A 86 -17.27 1.04 -21.98
CA ASN A 86 -17.83 1.90 -20.93
C ASN A 86 -16.77 2.72 -20.18
N PHE A 87 -15.64 2.10 -19.83
CA PHE A 87 -14.52 2.79 -19.17
C PHE A 87 -13.93 3.89 -20.07
N THR A 88 -13.68 3.58 -21.34
CA THR A 88 -13.13 4.56 -22.30
C THR A 88 -14.07 5.74 -22.54
N ALA A 89 -15.39 5.49 -22.62
CA ALA A 89 -16.40 6.54 -22.74
C ALA A 89 -16.38 7.49 -21.52
N ARG A 90 -16.29 6.95 -20.29
CA ARG A 90 -16.21 7.75 -19.06
C ARG A 90 -14.90 8.52 -18.92
N ARG A 91 -13.78 7.98 -19.41
CA ARG A 91 -12.47 8.65 -19.35
C ARG A 91 -12.44 9.91 -20.22
N ASN A 92 -13.11 9.88 -21.36
CA ASN A 92 -13.19 11.02 -22.28
C ASN A 92 -14.04 12.17 -21.71
N ASP A 93 -14.99 11.87 -20.80
CA ASP A 93 -15.80 12.87 -20.09
C ASP A 93 -14.98 13.69 -19.08
N GLN A 94 -13.94 13.08 -18.48
CA GLN A 94 -13.03 13.76 -17.53
C GLN A 94 -11.99 14.67 -18.20
N THR A 95 -11.90 14.65 -19.53
CA THR A 95 -11.02 15.53 -20.31
C THR A 95 -11.74 16.79 -20.78
N GLY A 96 -13.05 16.93 -20.50
CA GLY A 96 -13.77 18.17 -20.74
C GLY A 96 -13.18 19.29 -19.88
N THR A 97 -12.84 20.41 -20.52
CA THR A 97 -12.57 21.68 -19.84
C THR A 97 -13.74 21.96 -18.89
N LEU A 98 -13.45 22.10 -17.60
CA LEU A 98 -14.44 22.50 -16.61
C LEU A 98 -14.85 23.94 -16.94
N ASP A 99 -15.93 24.13 -17.71
CA ASP A 99 -16.52 25.43 -18.01
C ASP A 99 -17.24 25.98 -16.76
N TRP A 100 -16.45 26.31 -15.75
CA TRP A 100 -16.90 26.97 -14.55
C TRP A 100 -17.12 28.47 -14.84
N ALA A 101 -18.38 28.88 -14.92
CA ALA A 101 -18.75 30.30 -14.89
C ALA A 101 -19.15 30.70 -13.46
N PRO A 102 -18.52 31.74 -12.87
CA PRO A 102 -18.92 32.21 -11.55
C PRO A 102 -20.35 32.76 -11.59
N ARG A 103 -21.18 32.36 -10.61
CA ARG A 103 -22.56 32.88 -10.52
C ARG A 103 -22.52 34.40 -10.28
N PRO A 104 -23.27 35.21 -11.03
CA PRO A 104 -23.30 36.64 -10.82
C PRO A 104 -23.86 36.96 -9.44
N LYS A 105 -23.21 37.89 -8.74
CA LYS A 105 -23.58 38.35 -7.41
C LYS A 105 -24.99 38.93 -7.48
N ARG A 106 -25.92 38.39 -6.68
CA ARG A 106 -27.25 38.98 -6.52
C ARG A 106 -27.08 40.38 -5.93
N VAL A 107 -27.45 41.40 -6.70
CA VAL A 107 -27.64 42.78 -6.26
C VAL A 107 -29.06 42.92 -5.74
#